data_AF-A0A7Y2XQ00-F1
#
_entry.id   AF-A0A7Y2XQ00-F1
#
_cell.length_a   1.000
_cell.length_b   1.000
_cell.length_c   1.000
_cell.angle_alpha   90.00
_cell.angle_beta   90.00
_cell.angle_gamma   90.00
#
_symmetry.space_group_name_H-M   'P 1'
#
loop_
_entity.id
_entity.type
_entity.pdbx_description
1 polymer ?
#
loop_
_entity_poly.entity_id
_entity_poly.type
_entity_poly.pdbx_seq_one_letter_code
_entity_poly.pdbx_strand_id
1 'polypeptide(L)' 'MESPHKKTNWTFLTNHSHVIICLVRDPEMRVRDLATEIGITERAVLRILSELEAEKVISICKSGRRNSYTIDLDFP' A
#
# COMPACT_ATOMS: atom_id res chain seq x y z
N MET A 1 4.88 36.48 0.73
CA MET A 1 3.82 35.52 0.33
C MET A 1 4.45 34.15 0.42
N GLU A 2 4.37 33.53 1.60
CA GLU A 2 5.04 32.26 1.88
C GLU A 2 4.20 31.12 1.29
N SER A 3 4.81 30.34 0.39
CA SER A 3 4.21 29.11 -0.12
C SER A 3 4.06 28.11 1.02
N PRO A 4 2.93 27.39 1.14
CA PRO A 4 2.76 26.39 2.19
C PRO A 4 3.84 25.31 2.02
N HIS A 5 4.75 25.22 2.98
CA HIS A 5 5.72 24.13 3.07
C HIS A 5 4.94 22.82 3.15
N LYS A 6 5.01 22.02 2.07
CA LYS A 6 4.52 20.65 2.05
C LYS A 6 5.26 19.92 3.18
N LYS A 7 4.57 19.65 4.29
CA LYS A 7 5.12 18.84 5.38
C LYS A 7 5.55 17.52 4.74
N THR A 8 6.85 17.30 4.62
CA THR A 8 7.38 15.99 4.30
C THR A 8 7.08 15.13 5.50
N ASN A 9 6.04 14.29 5.43
CA ASN A 9 5.74 13.31 6.46
C ASN A 9 6.98 12.41 6.58
N TRP A 10 7.81 12.67 7.58
CA TRP A 10 8.94 11.84 7.89
C TRP A 10 8.41 10.52 8.42
N THR A 11 8.53 9.45 7.64
CA THR A 11 8.17 8.09 8.04
C THR A 11 9.45 7.29 8.19
N PHE A 12 9.59 6.58 9.32
CA PHE A 12 10.72 5.65 9.53
C PHE A 12 10.66 4.45 8.56
N LEU A 13 9.45 4.10 8.12
CA LEU A 13 9.18 3.00 7.20
C LEU A 13 9.02 3.50 5.75
N THR A 14 9.36 2.63 4.81
CA THR A 14 9.10 2.87 3.38
C THR A 14 7.60 2.75 3.07
N ASN A 15 7.15 3.35 1.97
CA ASN A 15 5.76 3.21 1.53
C ASN A 15 5.37 1.73 1.25
N HIS A 16 6.30 0.91 0.74
CA HIS A 16 6.09 -0.53 0.58
C HIS A 16 5.80 -1.20 1.91
N SER A 17 6.61 -0.94 2.94
CA SER A 17 6.40 -1.48 4.28
C SER A 17 5.06 -1.03 4.88
N HIS A 18 4.67 0.24 4.66
CA HIS A 18 3.37 0.75 5.09
C HIS A 18 2.21 0.04 4.40
N VAL A 19 2.28 -0.21 3.08
CA VAL A 19 1.28 -0.99 2.35
C VAL A 19 1.15 -2.40 2.94
N ILE A 20 2.27 -3.10 3.12
CA ILE A 20 2.27 -4.46 3.69
C ILE A 20 1.59 -4.46 5.06
N ILE A 21 1.97 -3.56 5.97
CA ILE A 21 1.36 -3.48 7.31
C ILE A 21 -0.15 -3.25 7.23
N CYS A 22 -0.61 -2.38 6.33
CA CYS A 22 -2.04 -2.15 6.15
C CYS A 22 -2.77 -3.40 5.66
N LEU A 23 -2.18 -4.13 4.70
CA LEU A 23 -2.75 -5.37 4.18
C LEU A 23 -2.73 -6.52 5.18
N VAL A 24 -1.72 -6.60 6.06
CA VAL A 24 -1.72 -7.55 7.20
C VAL A 24 -2.91 -7.29 8.12
N ARG A 25 -3.23 -6.02 8.38
CA ARG A 25 -4.32 -5.62 9.27
C ARG A 25 -5.70 -5.83 8.64
N ASP A 26 -5.85 -5.48 7.37
CA ASP A 26 -7.08 -5.68 6.60
C ASP A 26 -6.73 -6.10 5.16
N PRO A 27 -6.80 -7.41 4.87
CA PRO A 27 -6.56 -7.97 3.55
C PRO A 27 -7.54 -7.49 2.46
N GLU A 28 -8.68 -6.89 2.80
CA GLU A 28 -9.66 -6.39 1.84
C GLU A 28 -9.68 -4.86 1.75
N MET A 29 -8.65 -4.20 2.31
CA MET A 29 -8.54 -2.75 2.33
C MET A 29 -8.50 -2.20 0.91
N ARG A 30 -9.28 -1.14 0.66
CA ARG A 30 -9.35 -0.53 -0.67
C ARG A 30 -8.11 0.32 -0.92
N VAL A 31 -7.69 0.40 -2.18
CA VAL A 31 -6.60 1.28 -2.65
C VAL A 31 -6.75 2.72 -2.17
N ARG A 32 -7.98 3.25 -2.17
CA ARG A 32 -8.27 4.60 -1.67
C ARG A 32 -8.01 4.75 -0.16
N ASP A 33 -8.38 3.74 0.60
CA ASP A 33 -8.23 3.73 2.06
C ASP A 33 -6.73 3.59 2.40
N LEU A 34 -5.99 2.73 1.68
CA LEU A 34 -4.52 2.64 1.72
C LEU A 34 -3.84 3.99 1.41
N ALA A 35 -4.26 4.67 0.35
CA ALA A 35 -3.69 5.95 -0.04
C ALA A 35 -3.85 7.01 1.06
N THR A 36 -5.03 7.02 1.69
CA THR A 36 -5.36 7.93 2.78
C THR A 36 -4.55 7.63 4.04
N GLU A 37 -4.48 6.35 4.46
CA GLU A 37 -3.76 5.91 5.65
C GLU A 37 -2.25 6.16 5.54
N ILE A 38 -1.67 5.92 4.36
CA ILE A 38 -0.23 6.06 4.10
C ILE A 38 0.15 7.51 3.77
N GLY A 39 -0.80 8.32 3.31
CA GLY A 39 -0.57 9.71 2.90
C GLY A 39 0.12 9.84 1.53
N ILE A 40 -0.18 8.91 0.61
CA ILE A 40 0.31 8.92 -0.78
C ILE A 40 -0.85 8.91 -1.77
N THR A 41 -0.56 9.02 -3.07
CA THR A 41 -1.63 8.98 -4.08
C THR A 41 -2.08 7.54 -4.33
N GLU A 42 -3.35 7.35 -4.75
CA GLU A 42 -3.84 6.02 -5.16
C GLU A 42 -2.98 5.40 -6.26
N ARG A 43 -2.47 6.23 -7.20
CA ARG A 43 -1.54 5.78 -8.24
C ARG A 43 -0.23 5.25 -7.66
N ALA A 44 0.29 5.87 -6.60
CA ALA A 44 1.49 5.38 -5.91
C ALA A 44 1.21 4.04 -5.21
N VAL A 45 0.06 3.89 -4.56
CA VAL A 45 -0.38 2.61 -3.97
C VAL A 45 -0.47 1.52 -5.04
N LEU A 46 -1.15 1.79 -6.17
CA LEU A 46 -1.28 0.81 -7.26
C LEU A 46 0.08 0.39 -7.82
N ARG A 47 1.01 1.33 -7.98
CA ARG A 47 2.38 1.03 -8.39
C ARG A 47 3.08 0.10 -7.38
N ILE A 48 3.00 0.43 -6.10
CA ILE A 48 3.60 -0.39 -5.02
C ILE A 48 2.99 -1.79 -4.99
N LEU A 49 1.66 -1.91 -5.08
CA LEU A 49 0.98 -3.20 -5.12
C LEU A 49 1.45 -4.05 -6.31
N SER A 50 1.60 -3.43 -7.49
CA SER A 50 2.12 -4.13 -8.68
C SER A 50 3.58 -4.56 -8.53
N GLU A 51 4.43 -3.73 -7.90
CA GLU A 51 5.82 -4.08 -7.61
C GLU A 51 5.88 -5.26 -6.61
N LEU A 52 5.08 -5.21 -5.53
CA LEU A 52 4.99 -6.28 -4.54
C LEU A 52 4.45 -7.59 -5.13
N GLU A 53 3.46 -7.52 -6.03
CA GLU A 53 2.91 -8.69 -6.71
C GLU A 53 3.92 -9.29 -7.70
N ALA A 54 4.65 -8.45 -8.45
CA ALA A 54 5.68 -8.89 -9.38
C ALA A 54 6.82 -9.65 -8.66
N GLU A 55 7.19 -9.18 -7.48
CA GLU A 55 8.15 -9.86 -6.60
C GLU A 55 7.53 -11.02 -5.81
N LYS A 56 6.24 -11.34 -5.99
CA LYS A 56 5.52 -12.40 -5.27
C LYS A 56 5.43 -12.20 -3.75
N VAL A 57 5.71 -11.00 -3.26
CA VAL A 57 5.52 -10.64 -1.84
C VAL A 57 4.03 -10.63 -1.49
N ILE A 58 3.18 -10.28 -2.45
CA ILE A 58 1.73 -10.37 -2.30
C ILE A 58 1.10 -11.12 -3.47
N SER A 59 -0.09 -11.65 -3.25
CA SER A 59 -0.98 -12.17 -4.29
C SER A 59 -2.33 -11.45 -4.22
N ILE A 60 -2.86 -11.03 -5.37
CA ILE A 60 -4.13 -10.31 -5.46
C ILE A 60 -5.19 -11.26 -6.01
N CYS A 61 -6.25 -11.48 -5.23
CA CYS A 61 -7.40 -12.29 -5.64
C CYS A 61 -8.68 -11.45 -5.64
N LYS A 62 -9.46 -11.54 -6.72
CA LYS A 62 -10.71 -10.80 -6.83
C LYS A 62 -11.82 -11.53 -6.06
N SER A 63 -12.22 -10.98 -4.92
CA SER A 63 -13.35 -11.43 -4.10
C SER A 63 -14.58 -10.58 -4.43
N GLY A 64 -15.32 -10.99 -5.47
CA GLY A 64 -16.50 -10.27 -5.96
C GLY A 64 -16.18 -8.87 -6.49
N ARG A 65 -16.62 -7.82 -5.77
CA ARG A 65 -16.37 -6.41 -6.13
C ARG A 65 -15.08 -5.85 -5.51
N ARG A 66 -14.41 -6.62 -4.64
CA ARG A 66 -13.20 -6.20 -3.94
C ARG A 66 -12.01 -7.05 -4.36
N ASN A 67 -10.82 -6.50 -4.15
CA ASN A 67 -9.60 -7.27 -4.14
C ASN A 67 -9.33 -7.71 -2.71
N SER A 68 -8.89 -8.95 -2.55
CA SER A 68 -8.32 -9.50 -1.33
C SER A 68 -6.84 -9.73 -1.59
N TYR A 69 -6.01 -9.31 -0.65
CA TYR A 69 -4.56 -9.36 -0.74
C TYR A 69 -4.03 -10.41 0.24
N THR A 70 -3.26 -11.36 -0.25
CA THR A 70 -2.55 -12.34 0.59
C THR A 70 -1.07 -12.00 0.58
N ILE A 71 -0.43 -12.00 1.74
CA ILE A 71 1.01 -11.76 1.87
C ILE A 71 1.73 -13.09 1.94
N ASP A 72 2.79 -13.25 1.15
CA ASP A 72 3.72 -14.34 1.29
C ASP A 72 4.75 -13.97 2.36
N LEU A 73 4.68 -14.65 3.51
CA LEU A 73 5.61 -14.45 4.63
C LEU A 73 6.89 -15.25 4.49
N ASP A 74 6.94 -16.17 3.51
CA ASP A 74 8.11 -17.02 3.23
C ASP A 74 8.98 -16.42 2.12
N PHE A 75 8.70 -15.17 1.71
CA PHE A 75 9.58 -14.42 0.83
C PHE A 75 10.99 -14.29 1.47
N PRO A 76 12.07 -14.60 0.72
CA PRO A 76 13.43 -14.74 1.26
C PRO A 76 14.04 -13.47 1.86
#